data_AF-A0A2M7E9U3-F1
#
_entry.id   AF-A0A2M7E9U3-F1
#
_cell.length_a   1.000
_cell.length_b   1.000
_cell.length_c   1.000
_cell.angle_alpha   90.00
_cell.angle_beta   90.00
_cell.angle_gamma   90.00
#
_symmetry.space_group_name_H-M   'P 1'
#
loop_
_entity.id
_entity.type
_entity.pdbx_description
1 polymer ?
#
loop_
_entity_poly.entity_id
_entity_poly.type
_entity_poly.pdbx_seq_one_letter_code
_entity_poly.pdbx_strand_id
1 'polypeptide(L)'
;PYRAHSAGTLIALGANRILMGKLGELSPIDPSTTHPFNPIDPQNPQRKLEISVEDINSYFLLAKEKAGVKDEQMVEIYKQLGEKIHPLSLGNAYRAIRMAKQIAEKLLKIHIENEERIKKIVNAVTSDICIHGYPITRDEAKDLGLEIEEPNAVLEKDIWALYDTYAKEMKLGIPFHPSEILGNKEMGEIICSGAYIESNGLSDQFTFKGKVQKAIRNNKPAIDMHLDSQKWERIK
;
A
#
# COMPACT_ATOMS: atom_id res chain seq x y z
N PRO A 1 8.35 12.55 8.74
CA PRO A 1 7.85 11.52 7.79
C PRO A 1 6.72 10.76 8.46
N TYR A 2 5.65 10.47 7.73
CA TYR A 2 4.41 10.15 8.44
C TYR A 2 3.68 8.92 7.96
N ARG A 3 3.92 8.38 6.77
CA ARG A 3 3.14 7.26 6.25
C ARG A 3 3.94 5.98 6.18
N ALA A 4 3.47 4.93 6.85
CA ALA A 4 3.86 3.56 6.58
C ALA A 4 2.58 2.72 6.40
N HIS A 5 2.03 2.75 5.18
CA HIS A 5 0.73 2.16 4.87
C HIS A 5 0.86 0.78 4.22
N SER A 6 -0.15 -0.06 4.39
CA SER A 6 -0.28 -1.37 3.76
C SER A 6 0.98 -2.23 3.99
N ALA A 7 1.75 -2.52 2.95
CA ALA A 7 3.02 -3.24 3.08
C ALA A 7 4.00 -2.58 4.08
N GLY A 8 3.98 -1.26 4.22
CA GLY A 8 4.75 -0.53 5.23
C GLY A 8 4.35 -0.89 6.65
N THR A 9 3.04 -0.96 6.94
CA THR A 9 2.52 -1.48 8.22
C THR A 9 2.99 -2.90 8.44
N LEU A 10 2.88 -3.76 7.43
CA LEU A 10 3.27 -5.16 7.54
C LEU A 10 4.74 -5.32 7.93
N ILE A 11 5.64 -4.55 7.31
CA ILE A 11 7.07 -4.50 7.68
C ILE A 11 7.23 -4.04 9.13
N ALA A 12 6.52 -2.98 9.54
CA ALA A 12 6.58 -2.45 10.90
C ALA A 12 6.13 -3.47 11.97
N LEU A 13 5.17 -4.36 11.66
CA LEU A 13 4.76 -5.43 12.58
C LEU A 13 5.88 -6.43 12.91
N GLY A 14 6.91 -6.54 12.07
CA GLY A 14 8.08 -7.38 12.32
C GLY A 14 9.14 -6.74 13.22
N ALA A 15 9.02 -5.45 13.54
CA ALA A 15 10.00 -4.74 14.35
C ALA A 15 9.74 -4.91 15.85
N ASN A 16 10.81 -5.08 16.64
CA ASN A 16 10.70 -5.11 18.11
C ASN A 16 10.15 -3.81 18.70
N ARG A 17 10.41 -2.68 18.02
CA ARG A 17 9.91 -1.35 18.37
C ARG A 17 9.69 -0.55 17.10
N ILE A 18 8.64 0.26 17.09
CA ILE A 18 8.32 1.18 15.99
C ILE A 18 8.53 2.61 16.52
N LEU A 19 9.55 3.28 16.01
CA LEU A 19 9.79 4.69 16.32
C LEU A 19 8.79 5.56 15.55
N MET A 20 7.83 6.17 16.25
CA MET A 20 6.76 6.95 15.63
C MET A 20 6.75 8.39 16.15
N GLY A 21 6.98 9.34 15.25
CA GLY A 21 6.78 10.76 15.53
C GLY A 21 5.30 11.11 15.70
N LYS A 22 5.01 12.33 16.15
CA LYS A 22 3.62 12.74 16.50
C LYS A 22 2.63 12.62 15.34
N LEU A 23 3.10 12.83 14.11
CA LEU A 23 2.29 12.76 12.90
C LEU A 23 2.31 11.37 12.24
N GLY A 24 3.01 10.39 12.82
CA GLY A 24 3.15 9.05 12.23
C GLY A 24 1.82 8.30 12.17
N GLU A 25 1.55 7.70 11.01
CA GLU A 25 0.38 6.88 10.70
C GLU A 25 0.81 5.54 10.07
N LEU A 26 0.22 4.47 10.60
CA LEU A 26 0.12 3.17 9.93
C LEU A 26 -1.24 3.10 9.23
N SER A 27 -1.47 2.06 8.44
CA SER A 27 -2.81 1.77 7.90
C SER A 27 -3.14 0.28 7.96
N PRO A 28 -4.41 -0.10 7.75
CA PRO A 28 -4.78 -1.48 7.48
C PRO A 28 -3.96 -2.13 6.36
N ILE A 29 -3.87 -3.45 6.42
CA ILE A 29 -3.10 -4.30 5.51
C ILE A 29 -4.00 -5.24 4.69
N ASP A 30 -5.31 -4.98 4.66
CA ASP A 30 -6.25 -5.70 3.81
C ASP A 30 -5.89 -5.49 2.32
N PRO A 31 -5.87 -6.56 1.52
CA PRO A 31 -5.41 -6.46 0.14
C PRO A 31 -6.56 -6.13 -0.82
N SER A 32 -6.23 -5.42 -1.89
CA SER A 32 -6.98 -5.45 -3.15
C SER A 32 -6.35 -6.47 -4.10
N THR A 33 -7.19 -7.21 -4.83
CA THR A 33 -6.70 -8.34 -5.64
C THR A 33 -7.07 -8.22 -7.11
N THR A 34 -6.11 -8.54 -7.97
CA THR A 34 -6.30 -8.69 -9.42
C THR A 34 -6.47 -10.17 -9.77
N HIS A 35 -7.41 -10.49 -10.66
CA HIS A 35 -7.65 -11.85 -11.14
C HIS A 35 -8.23 -11.83 -12.57
N PRO A 36 -7.95 -12.84 -13.43
CA PRO A 36 -8.50 -12.88 -14.79
C PRO A 36 -10.02 -12.82 -14.88
N PHE A 37 -10.71 -13.31 -13.84
CA PHE A 37 -12.18 -13.30 -13.75
C PHE A 37 -12.75 -12.08 -13.02
N ASN A 38 -11.93 -11.11 -12.64
CA ASN A 38 -12.45 -9.86 -12.10
C ASN A 38 -13.28 -9.10 -13.18
N PRO A 39 -14.18 -8.20 -12.75
CA PRO A 39 -14.90 -7.32 -13.66
C PRO A 39 -13.94 -6.55 -14.58
N ILE A 40 -14.40 -6.28 -15.80
CA ILE A 40 -13.67 -5.46 -16.77
C ILE A 40 -13.92 -4.00 -16.44
N ASP A 41 -12.89 -3.16 -16.55
CA ASP A 41 -13.03 -1.72 -16.43
C ASP A 41 -13.86 -1.16 -17.61
N PRO A 42 -15.03 -0.52 -17.36
CA PRO A 42 -15.86 0.04 -18.42
C PRO A 42 -15.16 1.09 -19.28
N GLN A 43 -14.16 1.77 -18.73
CA GLN A 43 -13.39 2.81 -19.42
C GLN A 43 -12.18 2.23 -20.18
N ASN A 44 -11.71 1.05 -19.79
CA ASN A 44 -10.59 0.38 -20.42
C ASN A 44 -10.80 -1.15 -20.47
N PRO A 45 -11.34 -1.69 -21.58
CA PRO A 45 -11.64 -3.11 -21.71
C PRO A 45 -10.42 -4.06 -21.57
N GLN A 46 -9.20 -3.55 -21.68
CA GLN A 46 -7.98 -4.34 -21.47
C GLN A 46 -7.62 -4.50 -19.99
N ARG A 47 -8.25 -3.73 -19.10
CA ARG A 47 -7.97 -3.73 -17.67
C ARG A 47 -9.06 -4.48 -16.91
N LYS A 48 -8.63 -5.24 -15.90
CA LYS A 48 -9.50 -5.81 -14.88
C LYS A 48 -9.55 -4.88 -13.67
N LEU A 49 -10.75 -4.66 -13.13
CA LEU A 49 -10.90 -3.95 -11.87
C LEU A 49 -10.32 -4.81 -10.74
N GLU A 50 -9.69 -4.16 -9.78
CA GLU A 50 -9.28 -4.82 -8.54
C GLU A 50 -10.52 -5.04 -7.66
N ILE A 51 -10.45 -6.08 -6.84
CA ILE A 51 -11.47 -6.35 -5.83
C ILE A 51 -10.82 -6.19 -4.45
N SER A 52 -11.27 -5.19 -3.72
CA SER A 52 -10.94 -5.00 -2.31
C SER A 52 -11.61 -6.08 -1.47
N VAL A 53 -10.84 -6.71 -0.57
CA VAL A 53 -11.41 -7.59 0.44
C VAL A 53 -12.38 -6.81 1.34
N GLU A 54 -12.04 -5.57 1.66
CA GLU A 54 -12.86 -4.75 2.54
C GLU A 54 -14.19 -4.37 1.91
N ASP A 55 -14.24 -4.11 0.60
CA ASP A 55 -15.51 -3.85 -0.08
C ASP A 55 -16.45 -5.07 -0.01
N ILE A 56 -15.90 -6.29 -0.08
CA ILE A 56 -16.67 -7.53 0.08
C ILE A 56 -17.21 -7.64 1.52
N ASN A 57 -16.36 -7.40 2.52
CA ASN A 57 -16.76 -7.45 3.93
C ASN A 57 -17.84 -6.40 4.24
N SER A 58 -17.60 -5.17 3.81
CA SER A 58 -18.51 -4.04 3.96
C SER A 58 -19.86 -4.27 3.27
N TYR A 59 -19.91 -4.97 2.14
CA TYR A 59 -21.17 -5.38 1.51
C TYR A 59 -22.00 -6.30 2.41
N PHE A 60 -21.37 -7.32 3.00
CA PHE A 60 -22.07 -8.21 3.93
C PHE A 60 -22.44 -7.52 5.25
N LEU A 61 -21.59 -6.62 5.74
CA LEU A 61 -21.87 -5.82 6.94
C LEU A 61 -23.08 -4.90 6.72
N LEU A 62 -23.13 -4.21 5.58
CA LEU A 62 -24.26 -3.37 5.18
C LEU A 62 -25.57 -4.17 5.14
N ALA A 63 -25.53 -5.37 4.56
CA ALA A 63 -26.69 -6.25 4.50
C ALA A 63 -27.19 -6.63 5.90
N LYS A 64 -26.27 -7.01 6.81
CA LYS A 64 -26.62 -7.38 8.18
C LYS A 64 -27.12 -6.19 9.00
N GLU A 65 -26.38 -5.08 9.02
CA GLU A 65 -26.63 -3.97 9.94
C GLU A 65 -27.72 -3.01 9.47
N LYS A 66 -27.82 -2.75 8.16
CA LYS A 66 -28.76 -1.76 7.61
C LYS A 66 -29.99 -2.38 6.99
N ALA A 67 -29.84 -3.53 6.32
CA ALA A 67 -30.98 -4.24 5.75
C ALA A 67 -31.60 -5.29 6.69
N GLY A 68 -30.99 -5.53 7.86
CA GLY A 68 -31.51 -6.48 8.85
C GLY A 68 -31.51 -7.93 8.35
N VAL A 69 -30.62 -8.26 7.41
CA VAL A 69 -30.49 -9.62 6.85
C VAL A 69 -30.04 -10.56 7.97
N LYS A 70 -30.86 -11.58 8.24
CA LYS A 70 -30.54 -12.62 9.23
C LYS A 70 -29.55 -13.64 8.66
N ASP A 71 -28.90 -14.39 9.53
CA ASP A 71 -27.90 -15.39 9.13
C ASP A 71 -28.48 -16.44 8.17
N GLU A 72 -29.76 -16.82 8.32
CA GLU A 72 -30.41 -17.77 7.39
C GLU A 72 -30.59 -17.20 5.97
N GLN A 73 -30.64 -15.87 5.84
CA GLN A 73 -30.82 -15.16 4.58
C GLN A 73 -29.48 -14.83 3.89
N MET A 74 -28.34 -15.02 4.56
CA MET A 74 -27.01 -14.71 4.02
C MET A 74 -26.65 -15.54 2.79
N VAL A 75 -27.22 -16.75 2.67
CA VAL A 75 -27.03 -17.61 1.49
C VAL A 75 -27.53 -16.91 0.21
N GLU A 76 -28.65 -16.19 0.30
CA GLU A 76 -29.22 -15.46 -0.83
C GLU A 76 -28.35 -14.26 -1.21
N ILE A 77 -27.85 -13.50 -0.21
CA ILE A 77 -26.91 -12.40 -0.44
C ILE A 77 -25.62 -12.88 -1.11
N TYR A 78 -25.06 -13.99 -0.62
CA TYR A 78 -23.87 -14.61 -1.22
C TYR A 78 -24.13 -15.07 -2.66
N LYS A 79 -25.30 -15.65 -2.94
CA LYS A 79 -25.69 -16.06 -4.29
C LYS A 79 -25.78 -14.87 -5.23
N GLN A 80 -26.42 -13.78 -4.81
CA GLN A 80 -26.52 -12.54 -5.59
C GLN A 80 -25.15 -11.94 -5.90
N LEU A 81 -24.23 -11.95 -4.92
CA LEU A 81 -22.86 -11.52 -5.15
C LEU A 81 -22.16 -12.43 -6.17
N GLY A 82 -22.30 -13.75 -6.05
CA GLY A 82 -21.72 -14.75 -6.95
C GLY A 82 -22.23 -14.67 -8.41
N GLU A 83 -23.42 -14.11 -8.64
CA GLU A 83 -23.95 -13.81 -9.98
C GLU A 83 -23.26 -12.59 -10.63
N LYS A 84 -22.70 -11.68 -9.84
CA LYS A 84 -22.04 -10.45 -10.32
C LYS A 84 -20.52 -10.56 -10.33
N ILE A 85 -19.97 -11.24 -9.34
CA ILE A 85 -18.54 -11.42 -9.15
C ILE A 85 -18.23 -12.91 -9.26
N HIS A 86 -17.31 -13.24 -10.16
CA HIS A 86 -16.95 -14.63 -10.41
C HIS A 86 -16.46 -15.33 -9.13
N PRO A 87 -16.94 -16.54 -8.79
CA PRO A 87 -16.55 -17.23 -7.56
C PRO A 87 -15.04 -17.43 -7.37
N LEU A 88 -14.29 -17.63 -8.47
CA LEU A 88 -12.82 -17.70 -8.40
C LEU A 88 -12.17 -16.39 -7.96
N SER A 89 -12.77 -15.24 -8.26
CA SER A 89 -12.33 -13.93 -7.77
C SER A 89 -12.63 -13.76 -6.28
N LEU A 90 -13.80 -14.19 -5.80
CA LEU A 90 -14.12 -14.21 -4.36
C LEU A 90 -13.15 -15.13 -3.59
N GLY A 91 -12.89 -16.32 -4.12
CA GLY A 91 -11.91 -17.24 -3.56
C GLY A 91 -10.50 -16.66 -3.56
N ASN A 92 -10.14 -15.87 -4.57
CA ASN A 92 -8.86 -15.15 -4.61
C ASN A 92 -8.75 -14.09 -3.52
N ALA A 93 -9.77 -13.24 -3.37
CA ALA A 93 -9.83 -12.24 -2.30
C ALA A 93 -9.73 -12.89 -0.91
N TYR A 94 -10.48 -13.97 -0.68
CA TYR A 94 -10.43 -14.71 0.58
C TYR A 94 -9.04 -15.31 0.89
N ARG A 95 -8.35 -15.87 -0.12
CA ARG A 95 -6.97 -16.35 0.07
C ARG A 95 -6.02 -15.20 0.41
N ALA A 96 -6.16 -14.05 -0.25
CA ALA A 96 -5.29 -12.91 -0.04
C ALA A 96 -5.37 -12.37 1.39
N ILE A 97 -6.58 -12.18 1.93
CA ILE A 97 -6.73 -11.73 3.32
C ILE A 97 -6.24 -12.74 4.34
N ARG A 98 -6.45 -14.05 4.09
CA ARG A 98 -5.89 -15.09 4.95
C ARG A 98 -4.37 -15.06 4.95
N MET A 99 -3.75 -14.83 3.79
CA MET A 99 -2.30 -14.69 3.70
C MET A 99 -1.81 -13.46 4.47
N ALA A 100 -2.47 -12.30 4.33
CA ALA A 100 -2.12 -11.10 5.07
C ALA A 100 -2.18 -11.33 6.60
N LYS A 101 -3.26 -11.95 7.10
CA LYS A 101 -3.40 -12.34 8.51
C LYS A 101 -2.27 -13.26 8.97
N GLN A 102 -1.95 -14.29 8.18
CA GLN A 102 -0.89 -15.25 8.51
C GLN A 102 0.50 -14.60 8.55
N ILE A 103 0.79 -13.68 7.62
CA ILE A 103 2.09 -12.99 7.61
C ILE A 103 2.17 -12.04 8.81
N ALA A 104 1.13 -11.25 9.08
CA ALA A 104 1.08 -10.36 10.24
C ALA A 104 1.27 -11.13 11.56
N GLU A 105 0.56 -12.24 11.73
CA GLU A 105 0.70 -13.11 12.91
C GLU A 105 2.13 -13.65 13.05
N LYS A 106 2.72 -14.15 11.95
CA LYS A 106 4.11 -14.64 11.96
C LYS A 106 5.11 -13.57 12.33
N LEU A 107 4.95 -12.35 11.80
CA LEU A 107 5.86 -11.23 12.06
C LEU A 107 5.80 -10.79 13.52
N LEU A 108 4.60 -10.69 14.09
CA LEU A 108 4.42 -10.33 15.50
C LEU A 108 4.98 -11.42 16.44
N LYS A 109 4.82 -12.70 16.09
CA LYS A 109 5.35 -13.84 16.87
C LYS A 109 6.87 -13.91 16.94
N ILE A 110 7.59 -13.14 16.12
CA ILE A 110 9.05 -13.04 16.22
C ILE A 110 9.47 -12.37 17.53
N HIS A 111 8.63 -11.47 18.08
CA HIS A 111 9.00 -10.62 19.22
C HIS A 111 7.91 -10.46 20.28
N ILE A 112 6.70 -10.98 20.07
CA ILE A 112 5.58 -10.97 21.02
C ILE A 112 5.17 -12.40 21.35
N GLU A 113 5.14 -12.76 22.64
CA GLU A 113 4.68 -14.08 23.10
C GLU A 113 3.16 -14.13 23.40
N ASN A 114 2.56 -12.98 23.73
CA ASN A 114 1.15 -12.91 24.11
C ASN A 114 0.23 -13.09 22.88
N GLU A 115 -0.37 -14.27 22.76
CA GLU A 115 -1.27 -14.64 21.66
C GLU A 115 -2.55 -13.78 21.58
N GLU A 116 -3.11 -13.34 22.71
CA GLU A 116 -4.30 -12.47 22.71
C GLU A 116 -3.98 -11.09 22.16
N ARG A 117 -2.83 -10.53 22.55
CA ARG A 117 -2.29 -9.27 22.01
C ARG A 117 -2.06 -9.38 20.50
N ILE A 118 -1.45 -10.47 20.03
CA ILE A 118 -1.24 -10.71 18.60
C ILE A 118 -2.59 -10.74 17.86
N LYS A 119 -3.55 -11.52 18.35
CA LYS A 119 -4.89 -11.61 17.74
C LYS A 119 -5.58 -10.25 17.68
N LYS A 120 -5.51 -9.46 18.75
CA LYS A 120 -6.05 -8.09 18.79
C LYS A 120 -5.45 -7.22 17.70
N ILE A 121 -4.11 -7.19 17.58
CA ILE A 121 -3.41 -6.39 16.57
C ILE A 121 -3.78 -6.86 15.16
N VAL A 122 -3.72 -8.18 14.90
CA VAL A 122 -4.00 -8.75 13.57
C VAL A 122 -5.44 -8.42 13.16
N ASN A 123 -6.43 -8.62 14.02
CA ASN A 123 -7.82 -8.30 13.71
C ASN A 123 -8.01 -6.81 13.44
N ALA A 124 -7.40 -5.94 14.25
CA ALA A 124 -7.49 -4.50 14.06
C ALA A 124 -6.97 -4.06 12.68
N VAL A 125 -5.78 -4.52 12.27
CA VAL A 125 -5.16 -4.09 11.01
C VAL A 125 -5.66 -4.84 9.77
N THR A 126 -6.53 -5.84 9.91
CA THR A 126 -7.03 -6.65 8.77
C THR A 126 -8.54 -6.72 8.64
N SER A 127 -9.32 -6.34 9.66
CA SER A 127 -10.76 -6.60 9.67
C SER A 127 -11.59 -5.57 10.45
N ASP A 128 -11.11 -5.09 11.60
CA ASP A 128 -11.94 -4.20 12.43
C ASP A 128 -11.96 -2.75 11.89
N ILE A 129 -10.91 -2.35 11.18
CA ILE A 129 -10.80 -1.04 10.55
C ILE A 129 -11.27 -1.14 9.09
N CYS A 130 -12.50 -0.70 8.83
CA CYS A 130 -13.18 -0.88 7.54
C CYS A 130 -12.75 0.08 6.43
N ILE A 131 -11.70 0.88 6.62
CA ILE A 131 -11.22 1.83 5.61
C ILE A 131 -9.74 1.59 5.41
N HIS A 132 -9.35 1.14 4.22
CA HIS A 132 -7.95 0.85 3.89
C HIS A 132 -7.03 2.06 4.10
N GLY A 133 -7.54 3.26 3.86
CA GLY A 133 -6.84 4.53 4.07
C GLY A 133 -6.94 5.10 5.48
N TYR A 134 -7.44 4.34 6.46
CA TYR A 134 -7.56 4.82 7.84
C TYR A 134 -6.17 5.06 8.45
N PRO A 135 -5.87 6.27 8.93
CA PRO A 135 -4.60 6.57 9.56
C PRO A 135 -4.61 6.07 11.00
N ILE A 136 -3.96 4.95 11.26
CA ILE A 136 -3.73 4.46 12.63
C ILE A 136 -2.64 5.33 13.23
N THR A 137 -3.05 6.26 14.09
CA THR A 137 -2.15 7.21 14.74
C THR A 137 -1.23 6.52 15.73
N ARG A 138 -0.17 7.22 16.14
CA ARG A 138 0.76 6.77 17.18
C ARG A 138 0.08 6.31 18.47
N ASP A 139 -0.93 7.06 18.93
CA ASP A 139 -1.61 6.76 20.19
C ASP A 139 -2.55 5.54 20.03
N GLU A 140 -3.26 5.44 18.90
CA GLU A 140 -4.04 4.24 18.58
C GLU A 140 -3.17 3.00 18.42
N ALA A 141 -2.00 3.13 17.77
CA ALA A 141 -1.06 2.02 17.63
C ALA A 141 -0.60 1.49 19.00
N LYS A 142 -0.39 2.37 20.00
CA LYS A 142 -0.14 1.97 21.38
C LYS A 142 -1.33 1.26 22.01
N ASP A 143 -2.54 1.78 21.83
CA ASP A 143 -3.77 1.21 22.38
C ASP A 143 -4.09 -0.17 21.77
N LEU A 144 -3.75 -0.39 20.50
CA LEU A 144 -3.80 -1.70 19.85
C LEU A 144 -2.80 -2.70 20.48
N GLY A 145 -1.75 -2.19 21.11
CA GLY A 145 -0.71 -2.96 21.75
C GLY A 145 0.53 -3.11 20.87
N LEU A 146 0.89 -2.15 20.03
CA LEU A 146 2.21 -2.15 19.37
C LEU A 146 3.27 -1.54 20.30
N GLU A 147 4.52 -2.00 20.18
CA GLU A 147 5.66 -1.42 20.92
C GLU A 147 6.10 -0.11 20.25
N ILE A 148 5.50 1.00 20.66
CA ILE A 148 5.75 2.32 20.08
C ILE A 148 6.77 3.10 20.91
N GLU A 149 7.85 3.52 20.27
CA GLU A 149 8.85 4.42 20.85
C GLU A 149 8.62 5.85 20.36
N GLU A 150 8.60 6.82 21.28
CA GLU A 150 8.46 8.24 20.94
C GLU A 150 9.84 8.88 20.80
N PRO A 151 10.17 9.51 19.65
CA PRO A 151 11.42 10.23 19.52
C PRO A 151 11.42 11.47 20.42
N ASN A 152 12.56 11.76 21.05
CA ASN A 152 12.79 13.06 21.66
C ASN A 152 12.97 14.15 20.58
N ALA A 153 12.97 15.41 20.98
CA ALA A 153 13.03 16.54 20.04
C ALA A 153 14.27 16.54 19.11
N VAL A 154 15.41 16.03 19.59
CA VAL A 154 16.63 15.96 18.77
C VAL A 154 16.48 14.88 17.70
N LEU A 155 16.07 13.67 18.12
CA LEU A 155 15.87 12.54 17.22
C LEU A 155 14.75 12.81 16.20
N GLU A 156 13.65 13.44 16.61
CA GLU A 156 12.56 13.79 15.70
C GLU A 156 13.04 14.77 14.62
N LYS A 157 13.86 15.75 14.99
CA LYS A 157 14.49 16.68 14.04
C LYS A 157 15.38 15.93 13.03
N ASP A 158 16.19 15.00 13.49
CA ASP A 158 17.10 14.22 12.62
C ASP A 158 16.32 13.32 11.65
N ILE A 159 15.22 12.71 12.11
CA ILE A 159 14.32 11.90 11.26
C ILE A 159 13.68 12.76 10.16
N TRP A 160 13.24 13.97 10.48
CA TRP A 160 12.70 14.89 9.48
C TRP A 160 13.76 15.38 8.50
N ALA A 161 14.96 15.70 8.97
CA ALA A 161 16.07 16.08 8.08
C ALA A 161 16.46 14.95 7.12
N LEU A 162 16.43 13.70 7.58
CA LEU A 162 16.63 12.53 6.72
C LEU A 162 15.50 12.40 5.69
N TYR A 163 14.24 12.54 6.11
CA TYR A 163 13.10 12.54 5.19
C TYR A 163 13.20 13.62 4.12
N ASP A 164 13.54 14.85 4.50
CA ASP A 164 13.68 15.97 3.56
C ASP A 164 14.80 15.71 2.53
N THR A 165 15.84 14.99 2.94
CA THR A 165 16.91 14.55 2.04
C THR A 165 16.37 13.59 0.99
N TYR A 166 15.65 12.53 1.38
CA TYR A 166 15.00 11.63 0.42
C TYR A 166 13.93 12.34 -0.41
N ALA A 167 13.13 13.22 0.21
CA ALA A 167 12.08 13.96 -0.47
C ALA A 167 12.65 14.85 -1.59
N LYS A 168 13.79 15.49 -1.33
CA LYS A 168 14.52 16.26 -2.33
C LYS A 168 15.09 15.38 -3.45
N GLU A 169 15.76 14.28 -3.11
CA GLU A 169 16.39 13.39 -4.10
C GLU A 169 15.35 12.69 -4.99
N MET A 170 14.27 12.19 -4.40
CA MET A 170 13.18 11.50 -5.08
C MET A 170 12.12 12.44 -5.65
N LYS A 171 12.25 13.75 -5.41
CA LYS A 171 11.25 14.78 -5.79
C LYS A 171 9.84 14.45 -5.27
N LEU A 172 9.73 13.99 -4.03
CA LEU A 172 8.44 13.65 -3.43
C LEU A 172 7.53 14.89 -3.38
N GLY A 173 6.25 14.69 -3.72
CA GLY A 173 5.25 15.76 -3.73
C GLY A 173 5.32 16.69 -4.94
N ILE A 174 6.30 16.52 -5.84
CA ILE A 174 6.41 17.27 -7.09
C ILE A 174 5.78 16.42 -8.21
N PRO A 175 4.73 16.89 -8.89
CA PRO A 175 4.15 16.19 -10.02
C PRO A 175 5.19 15.89 -11.09
N PHE A 176 5.19 14.65 -11.58
CA PHE A 176 6.12 14.24 -12.63
C PHE A 176 5.59 14.63 -14.01
N HIS A 177 6.29 15.57 -14.67
CA HIS A 177 5.96 16.03 -16.02
C HIS A 177 7.07 15.65 -17.01
N PRO A 178 6.88 14.61 -17.86
CA PRO A 178 7.89 14.18 -18.84
C PRO A 178 8.36 15.29 -19.79
N SER A 179 7.52 16.29 -20.06
CA SER A 179 7.84 17.47 -20.87
C SER A 179 9.01 18.29 -20.33
N GLU A 180 9.16 18.36 -19.01
CA GLU A 180 10.21 19.16 -18.36
C GLU A 180 11.60 18.58 -18.63
N ILE A 181 11.69 17.26 -18.86
CA ILE A 181 12.94 16.56 -19.19
C ILE A 181 13.41 16.91 -20.60
N LEU A 182 12.47 17.07 -21.53
CA LEU A 182 12.77 17.36 -22.93
C LEU A 182 13.24 18.80 -23.13
N GLY A 183 12.61 19.77 -22.45
CA GLY A 183 12.82 21.19 -22.76
C GLY A 183 12.64 21.46 -24.26
N ASN A 184 13.70 21.95 -24.91
CA ASN A 184 13.70 22.20 -26.36
C ASN A 184 14.13 20.99 -27.21
N LYS A 185 14.53 19.87 -26.60
CA LYS A 185 15.03 18.68 -27.31
C LYS A 185 13.89 17.79 -27.80
N GLU A 186 14.14 17.02 -28.85
CA GLU A 186 13.20 16.01 -29.38
C GLU A 186 13.20 14.72 -28.55
N MET A 187 14.34 14.37 -27.95
CA MET A 187 14.51 13.18 -27.10
C MET A 187 15.38 13.52 -25.87
N GLY A 188 15.12 12.85 -24.75
CA GLY A 188 15.88 12.94 -23.52
C GLY A 188 15.93 11.61 -22.78
N GLU A 189 16.95 11.43 -21.95
CA GLU A 189 17.04 10.30 -21.03
C GLU A 189 16.42 10.67 -19.69
N ILE A 190 15.79 9.70 -19.05
CA ILE A 190 15.29 9.81 -17.69
C ILE A 190 16.02 8.82 -16.79
N ILE A 191 16.51 9.34 -15.67
CA ILE A 191 16.98 8.56 -14.54
C ILE A 191 16.29 9.14 -13.32
N CYS A 192 15.50 8.33 -12.62
CA CYS A 192 14.86 8.74 -11.38
C CYS A 192 14.96 7.68 -10.29
N SER A 193 15.11 8.16 -9.06
CA SER A 193 15.23 7.34 -7.86
C SER A 193 13.85 7.11 -7.27
N GLY A 194 13.47 5.84 -7.15
CA GLY A 194 12.14 5.39 -6.73
C GLY A 194 12.06 4.95 -5.27
N ALA A 195 13.15 4.47 -4.70
CA ALA A 195 13.22 4.03 -3.31
C ALA A 195 14.68 3.92 -2.85
N TYR A 196 14.88 3.92 -1.54
CA TYR A 196 16.18 3.68 -0.90
C TYR A 196 16.01 2.61 0.18
N ILE A 197 17.00 1.73 0.29
CA ILE A 197 17.17 0.81 1.41
C ILE A 197 18.59 1.03 1.92
N GLU A 198 18.70 1.44 3.18
CA GLU A 198 19.98 1.82 3.76
C GLU A 198 20.24 1.10 5.08
N SER A 199 21.52 0.81 5.31
CA SER A 199 22.03 0.34 6.60
C SER A 199 23.40 0.98 6.86
N ASN A 200 24.05 0.64 7.98
CA ASN A 200 25.33 1.24 8.30
C ASN A 200 26.40 0.90 7.25
N GLY A 201 26.77 1.90 6.44
CA GLY A 201 27.79 1.78 5.40
C GLY A 201 27.31 1.15 4.08
N LEU A 202 26.01 0.88 3.92
CA LEU A 202 25.44 0.28 2.71
C LEU A 202 24.21 1.06 2.27
N SER A 203 24.14 1.39 0.98
CA SER A 203 22.99 2.07 0.40
C SER A 203 22.62 1.46 -0.95
N ASP A 204 21.40 0.95 -1.05
CA ASP A 204 20.82 0.43 -2.28
C ASP A 204 19.66 1.34 -2.71
N GLN A 205 19.65 1.73 -3.98
CA GLN A 205 18.68 2.64 -4.58
C GLN A 205 17.90 1.92 -5.68
N PHE A 206 16.58 2.04 -5.69
CA PHE A 206 15.77 1.56 -6.81
C PHE A 206 15.71 2.65 -7.87
N THR A 207 16.20 2.36 -9.07
CA THR A 207 16.35 3.35 -10.14
C THR A 207 15.52 2.97 -11.35
N PHE A 208 14.74 3.92 -11.85
CA PHE A 208 14.10 3.85 -13.17
C PHE A 208 15.00 4.53 -14.19
N LYS A 209 15.31 3.84 -15.28
CA LYS A 209 16.03 4.41 -16.43
C LYS A 209 15.20 4.25 -17.67
N GLY A 210 15.19 5.26 -18.52
CA GLY A 210 14.42 5.23 -19.75
C GLY A 210 14.67 6.42 -20.64
N LYS A 211 13.80 6.55 -21.64
CA LYS A 211 13.84 7.62 -22.63
C LYS A 211 12.47 8.27 -22.76
N VAL A 212 12.50 9.56 -23.01
CA VAL A 212 11.33 10.35 -23.32
C VAL A 212 11.55 11.02 -24.67
N GLN A 213 10.53 11.07 -25.51
CA GLN A 213 10.59 11.69 -26.83
C GLN A 213 9.28 12.40 -27.16
N LYS A 214 9.37 13.47 -27.94
CA LYS A 214 8.18 14.06 -28.54
C LYS A 214 7.59 13.08 -29.55
N ALA A 215 6.27 13.00 -29.56
CA ALA A 215 5.52 12.16 -30.46
C ALA A 215 4.32 12.93 -31.01
N ILE A 216 3.70 12.40 -32.05
CA ILE A 216 2.41 12.87 -32.55
C ILE A 216 1.45 11.69 -32.46
N ARG A 217 0.37 11.84 -31.69
CA ARG A 217 -0.70 10.84 -31.62
C ARG A 217 -2.02 11.51 -32.00
N ASN A 218 -2.71 10.95 -32.99
CA ASN A 218 -3.98 11.50 -33.52
C ASN A 218 -3.87 12.99 -33.92
N ASN A 219 -2.81 13.37 -34.65
CA ASN A 219 -2.51 14.74 -35.07
C ASN A 219 -2.36 15.76 -33.93
N LYS A 220 -2.09 15.32 -32.69
CA LYS A 220 -1.80 16.19 -31.56
C LYS A 220 -0.39 15.93 -31.01
N PRO A 221 0.32 16.97 -30.52
CA PRO A 221 1.56 16.78 -29.78
C PRO A 221 1.33 15.84 -28.60
N ALA A 222 2.18 14.83 -28.49
CA ALA A 222 2.19 13.85 -27.44
C ALA A 222 3.63 13.67 -26.94
N ILE A 223 3.77 12.98 -25.81
CA ILE A 223 5.07 12.59 -25.27
C ILE A 223 5.04 11.09 -25.07
N ASP A 224 5.98 10.41 -25.72
CA ASP A 224 6.20 9.00 -25.52
C ASP A 224 7.31 8.82 -24.47
N MET A 225 7.03 8.00 -23.46
CA MET A 225 8.00 7.60 -22.45
C MET A 225 8.15 6.09 -22.50
N HIS A 226 9.40 5.64 -22.57
CA HIS A 226 9.75 4.23 -22.53
C HIS A 226 10.73 3.99 -21.39
N LEU A 227 10.44 3.02 -20.52
CA LEU A 227 11.33 2.62 -19.44
C LEU A 227 12.22 1.47 -19.92
N ASP A 228 13.53 1.72 -19.97
CA ASP A 228 14.54 0.75 -20.38
C ASP A 228 14.85 -0.24 -19.26
N SER A 229 14.86 0.21 -17.99
CA SER A 229 15.13 -0.66 -16.85
C SER A 229 14.54 -0.12 -15.53
N GLN A 230 14.24 -1.05 -14.62
CA GLN A 230 13.78 -0.79 -13.26
C GLN A 230 14.44 -1.80 -12.33
N LYS A 231 15.40 -1.39 -11.51
CA LYS A 231 16.18 -2.31 -10.68
C LYS A 231 16.80 -1.63 -9.47
N TRP A 232 17.18 -2.43 -8.49
CA TRP A 232 18.04 -2.02 -7.38
C TRP A 232 19.50 -1.89 -7.85
N GLU A 233 20.14 -0.80 -7.47
CA GLU A 233 21.56 -0.52 -7.71
C GLU A 233 22.22 -0.14 -6.37
N ARG A 234 23.37 -0.74 -6.08
CA ARG A 234 24.18 -0.36 -4.92
C ARG A 234 24.92 0.93 -5.21
N ILE A 235 24.71 1.95 -4.38
CA ILE A 235 25.31 3.28 -4.55
C ILE A 235 26.38 3.59 -3.51
N LYS A 236 26.43 2.83 -2.41
CA LYS A 236 27.50 2.86 -1.41
C LYS A 236 27.68 1.49 -0.79
#